data_AF-A0A928VJS6-F1
#
_entry.id   AF-A0A928VJS6-F1
#
_cell.length_a   1.000
_cell.length_b   1.000
_cell.length_c   1.000
_cell.angle_alpha   90.00
_cell.angle_beta   90.00
_cell.angle_gamma   90.00
#
_symmetry.space_group_name_H-M   'P 1'
#
loop_
_entity.id
_entity.type
_entity.pdbx_description
1 polymer ?
#
loop_
_entity_poly.entity_id
_entity_poly.type
_entity_poly.pdbx_seq_one_letter_code
_entity_poly.pdbx_strand_id
1 'polypeptide(L)'
;MDCQTARQVYLTDTHVKNIRSRFPNAFAFLAQQAQAFLDRQPDRFDQAVKQIVGETRFPYRVVHQDEKTQLSQDISELLGDITSRLLVERHFSEKLGHTIFFSTVCCDGHITTDRALTLEEVLPIQCAAVTLQ
;
A
#
# COMPACT_ATOMS: atom_id res chain seq x y z
N MET A 1 11.47 0.84 -8.11
CA MET A 1 12.75 0.20 -7.75
C MET A 1 13.80 0.46 -8.83
N ASP A 2 15.00 0.92 -8.47
CA ASP A 2 16.10 1.04 -9.44
C ASP A 2 16.76 -0.32 -9.76
N CYS A 3 17.53 -0.38 -10.86
CA CYS A 3 18.18 -1.62 -11.31
C CYS A 3 19.17 -2.20 -10.28
N GLN A 4 19.83 -1.35 -9.49
CA GLN A 4 20.79 -1.80 -8.48
C GLN A 4 20.06 -2.51 -7.33
N THR A 5 18.97 -1.92 -6.87
CA THR A 5 18.10 -2.45 -5.83
C THR A 5 17.39 -3.72 -6.31
N ALA A 6 16.88 -3.72 -7.54
CA ALA A 6 16.24 -4.89 -8.14
C ALA A 6 17.20 -6.11 -8.20
N ARG A 7 18.48 -5.89 -8.51
CA ARG A 7 19.49 -6.97 -8.50
C ARG A 7 19.70 -7.56 -7.10
N GLN A 8 19.75 -6.72 -6.08
CA GLN A 8 19.90 -7.15 -4.69
C GLN A 8 18.66 -7.92 -4.18
N VAL A 9 17.48 -7.55 -4.66
CA VAL A 9 16.22 -8.19 -4.24
C VAL A 9 15.97 -9.50 -5.00
N TYR A 10 16.09 -9.50 -6.33
CA TYR A 10 15.55 -10.57 -7.18
C TYR A 10 16.55 -11.65 -7.58
N LEU A 11 17.86 -11.39 -7.61
CA LEU A 11 18.86 -12.37 -8.08
C LEU A 11 19.31 -13.36 -7.00
N THR A 12 18.51 -13.55 -5.96
CA THR A 12 18.73 -14.55 -4.90
C THR A 12 17.39 -15.17 -4.52
N ASP A 13 17.36 -16.37 -3.94
CA ASP A 13 16.11 -17.09 -3.66
C ASP A 13 15.25 -16.49 -2.53
N THR A 14 15.75 -15.51 -1.78
CA THR A 14 15.07 -14.96 -0.59
C THR A 14 14.46 -13.58 -0.82
N HIS A 15 13.63 -13.43 -1.86
CA HIS A 15 13.13 -12.12 -2.32
C HIS A 15 12.44 -11.28 -1.22
N VAL A 16 11.46 -11.84 -0.50
CA VAL A 16 10.73 -11.10 0.56
C VAL A 16 11.65 -10.70 1.70
N LYS A 17 12.63 -11.56 2.06
CA LYS A 17 13.63 -11.25 3.08
C LYS A 17 14.50 -10.08 2.64
N ASN A 18 14.89 -10.04 1.37
CA ASN A 18 15.68 -8.95 0.80
C ASN A 18 14.88 -7.64 0.74
N ILE A 19 13.61 -7.70 0.32
CA ILE A 19 12.68 -6.57 0.39
C ILE A 19 12.64 -6.02 1.81
N ARG A 20 12.39 -6.86 2.80
CA ARG A 20 12.35 -6.46 4.22
C ARG A 20 13.67 -5.88 4.71
N SER A 21 14.80 -6.38 4.24
CA SER A 21 16.12 -5.85 4.61
C SER A 21 16.41 -4.48 3.97
N ARG A 22 15.92 -4.26 2.74
CA ARG A 22 16.18 -3.03 1.97
C ARG A 22 15.21 -1.91 2.33
N PHE A 23 13.96 -2.26 2.62
CA PHE A 23 12.87 -1.35 2.93
C PHE A 23 12.22 -1.69 4.28
N PRO A 24 12.98 -1.71 5.39
CA PRO A 24 12.48 -2.22 6.67
C PRO A 24 11.28 -1.42 7.19
N ASN A 25 11.32 -0.10 7.05
CA ASN A 25 10.26 0.79 7.54
C ASN A 25 9.02 0.69 6.67
N ALA A 26 9.16 0.71 5.33
CA ALA A 26 8.02 0.53 4.43
C ALA A 26 7.38 -0.86 4.61
N PHE A 27 8.18 -1.91 4.79
CA PHE A 27 7.66 -3.26 5.04
C PHE A 27 6.88 -3.34 6.36
N ALA A 28 7.41 -2.75 7.44
CA ALA A 28 6.72 -2.69 8.73
C ALA A 28 5.44 -1.86 8.65
N PHE A 29 5.48 -0.73 7.93
CA PHE A 29 4.33 0.12 7.69
C PHE A 29 3.22 -0.62 6.92
N LEU A 30 3.55 -1.30 5.81
CA LEU A 30 2.57 -2.08 5.04
C LEU A 30 1.96 -3.21 5.86
N ALA A 31 2.76 -3.87 6.71
CA ALA A 31 2.25 -4.87 7.65
C ALA A 31 1.22 -4.27 8.62
N GLN A 32 1.51 -3.08 9.16
CA GLN A 32 0.61 -2.36 10.05
C GLN A 32 -0.67 -1.95 9.32
N GLN A 33 -0.59 -1.43 8.09
CA GLN A 33 -1.77 -1.02 7.33
C GLN A 33 -2.64 -2.21 6.92
N ALA A 34 -2.04 -3.35 6.57
CA ALA A 34 -2.77 -4.58 6.32
C ALA A 34 -3.55 -5.04 7.56
N GLN A 35 -2.92 -5.06 8.73
CA GLN A 35 -3.60 -5.42 9.97
C GLN A 35 -4.69 -4.40 10.35
N ALA A 36 -4.39 -3.11 10.24
CA ALA A 36 -5.34 -2.03 10.53
C ALA A 36 -6.56 -2.06 9.61
N PHE A 37 -6.39 -2.47 8.35
CA PHE A 37 -7.49 -2.70 7.41
C PHE A 37 -8.39 -3.86 7.87
N LEU A 38 -7.81 -5.01 8.24
CA LEU A 38 -8.55 -6.18 8.72
C LEU A 38 -9.30 -5.88 10.04
N ASP A 39 -8.64 -5.20 10.96
CA ASP A 39 -9.19 -4.80 12.26
C ASP A 39 -10.20 -3.64 12.16
N ARG A 40 -10.37 -3.07 10.96
CA ARG A 40 -11.19 -1.86 10.71
C ARG A 40 -10.82 -0.70 11.64
N GLN A 41 -9.53 -0.54 11.91
CA GLN A 41 -9.05 0.54 12.76
C GLN A 41 -9.39 1.90 12.15
N PRO A 42 -9.87 2.86 12.95
CA PRO A 42 -10.19 4.19 12.43
C PRO A 42 -8.93 4.93 11.99
N ASP A 43 -9.07 5.74 10.93
CA ASP A 43 -8.06 6.68 10.47
C ASP A 43 -8.74 7.97 10.02
N ARG A 44 -8.19 9.13 10.39
CA ARG A 44 -8.84 10.42 10.11
C ARG A 44 -8.85 10.74 8.62
N PHE A 45 -7.77 10.43 7.91
CA PHE A 45 -7.68 10.67 6.49
C PHE A 45 -8.62 9.71 5.73
N ASP A 46 -8.61 8.42 6.11
CA ASP A 46 -9.55 7.43 5.58
C ASP A 46 -11.01 7.86 5.72
N GLN A 47 -11.38 8.35 6.90
CA GLN A 47 -12.74 8.83 7.18
C GLN A 47 -13.11 10.03 6.32
N ALA A 48 -12.20 11.01 6.19
CA ALA A 48 -12.43 12.20 5.36
C ALA A 48 -12.59 11.82 3.87
N VAL A 49 -11.77 10.90 3.36
CA VAL A 49 -11.91 10.39 2.00
C VAL A 49 -13.25 9.68 1.81
N LYS A 50 -13.64 8.81 2.75
CA LYS A 50 -14.93 8.10 2.70
C LYS A 50 -16.13 9.03 2.75
N GLN A 51 -16.05 10.17 3.44
CA GLN A 51 -17.11 11.18 3.43
C GLN A 51 -17.31 11.82 2.05
N ILE A 52 -16.23 12.00 1.28
CA ILE A 52 -16.30 12.55 -0.08
C ILE A 52 -16.75 11.48 -1.08
N VAL A 53 -16.18 10.28 -0.98
CA VAL A 53 -16.47 9.16 -1.91
C VAL A 53 -17.89 8.62 -1.72
N GLY A 54 -18.38 8.59 -0.48
CA GLY A 54 -19.66 7.98 -0.12
C GLY A 54 -19.57 6.46 0.05
N GLU A 55 -20.72 5.80 0.00
CA GLU A 55 -20.82 4.36 0.20
C GLU A 55 -20.17 3.57 -0.95
N THR A 56 -19.32 2.61 -0.62
CA THR A 56 -18.71 1.67 -1.57
C THR A 56 -19.19 0.25 -1.31
N ARG A 57 -19.27 -0.57 -2.36
CA ARG A 57 -19.63 -2.00 -2.27
C ARG A 57 -18.47 -2.90 -1.85
N PHE A 58 -17.32 -2.32 -1.55
CA PHE A 58 -16.09 -3.01 -1.20
C PHE A 58 -15.38 -2.29 -0.06
N PRO A 59 -14.68 -3.02 0.81
CA PRO A 59 -13.89 -2.42 1.86
C PRO A 59 -12.58 -1.87 1.29
N TYR A 60 -12.19 -0.68 1.74
CA TYR A 60 -10.86 -0.13 1.52
C TYR A 60 -10.42 0.64 2.76
N ARG A 61 -9.11 0.78 2.92
CA ARG A 61 -8.48 1.71 3.83
C ARG A 61 -7.54 2.59 3.03
N VAL A 62 -7.64 3.90 3.19
CA VAL A 62 -6.67 4.85 2.64
C VAL A 62 -5.98 5.62 3.76
N VAL A 63 -4.66 5.67 3.72
CA VAL A 63 -3.86 6.46 4.66
C VAL A 63 -2.99 7.44 3.91
N HIS A 64 -2.64 8.55 4.56
CA HIS A 64 -1.73 9.56 4.03
C HIS A 64 -0.43 9.58 4.86
N GLN A 65 0.69 9.86 4.19
CA GLN A 65 1.99 10.10 4.81
C GLN A 65 2.53 11.47 4.34
N ASP A 66 3.61 11.97 4.91
CA ASP A 66 4.18 13.23 4.43
C ASP A 66 5.16 12.99 3.25
N GLU A 67 4.98 13.66 2.10
CA GLU A 67 5.77 13.53 0.82
C GLU A 67 7.27 13.53 0.99
N LYS A 68 7.73 14.24 2.01
CA LYS A 68 9.15 14.53 2.20
C LYS A 68 9.83 13.48 3.07
N THR A 69 9.12 12.42 3.45
CA THR A 69 9.69 11.35 4.26
C THR A 69 10.34 10.28 3.40
N GLN A 70 11.45 9.72 3.88
CA GLN A 70 12.06 8.53 3.28
C GLN A 70 11.06 7.37 3.20
N LEU A 71 10.10 7.30 4.14
CA LEU A 71 9.08 6.26 4.16
C LEU A 71 8.16 6.34 2.93
N SER A 72 7.64 7.52 2.56
CA SER A 72 6.82 7.69 1.36
C SER A 72 7.57 7.31 0.09
N GLN A 73 8.86 7.67 0.00
CA GLN A 73 9.72 7.30 -1.12
C GLN A 73 9.94 5.79 -1.20
N ASP A 74 10.27 5.15 -0.08
CA ASP A 74 10.48 3.71 0.01
C ASP A 74 9.20 2.93 -0.35
N ILE A 75 8.03 3.38 0.12
CA ILE A 75 6.73 2.79 -0.23
C ILE A 75 6.47 2.93 -1.73
N SER A 76 6.69 4.12 -2.29
CA SER A 76 6.50 4.36 -3.73
C SER A 76 7.45 3.51 -4.57
N GLU A 77 8.70 3.38 -4.14
CA GLU A 77 9.68 2.55 -4.84
C GLU A 77 9.30 1.07 -4.80
N LEU A 78 8.81 0.61 -3.64
CA LEU A 78 8.43 -0.78 -3.37
C LEU A 78 7.11 -1.18 -4.04
N LEU A 79 6.10 -0.31 -4.01
CA LEU A 79 4.80 -0.61 -4.60
C LEU A 79 4.73 -0.26 -6.09
N GLY A 80 5.57 0.68 -6.55
CA GLY A 80 5.67 1.05 -7.96
C GLY A 80 6.36 0.01 -8.83
N ASP A 81 7.15 -0.89 -8.24
CA ASP A 81 7.67 -2.07 -8.93
C ASP A 81 6.68 -3.24 -8.81
N ILE A 82 6.18 -3.72 -9.95
CA ILE A 82 5.10 -4.71 -10.02
C ILE A 82 5.49 -6.01 -9.30
N THR A 83 6.72 -6.49 -9.50
CA THR A 83 7.18 -7.77 -8.93
C THR A 83 7.26 -7.71 -7.41
N SER A 84 7.83 -6.65 -6.86
CA SER A 84 7.92 -6.49 -5.40
C SER A 84 6.57 -6.30 -4.76
N ARG A 85 5.68 -5.49 -5.36
CA ARG A 85 4.30 -5.37 -4.90
C ARG A 85 3.61 -6.73 -4.82
N LEU A 86 3.66 -7.53 -5.88
CA LEU A 86 3.04 -8.87 -5.91
C LEU A 86 3.63 -9.82 -4.86
N LEU A 87 4.95 -9.77 -4.63
CA LEU A 87 5.62 -10.58 -3.60
C LEU A 87 5.16 -10.17 -2.19
N VAL A 88 5.02 -8.87 -1.94
CA VAL A 88 4.59 -8.33 -0.65
C VAL A 88 3.11 -8.62 -0.39
N GLU A 89 2.24 -8.42 -1.38
CA GLU A 89 0.81 -8.78 -1.34
C GLU A 89 0.64 -10.26 -1.03
N ARG A 90 1.34 -11.14 -1.76
CA ARG A 90 1.33 -12.59 -1.50
C ARG A 90 1.79 -12.91 -0.09
N HIS A 91 2.94 -12.35 0.34
CA HIS A 91 3.49 -12.61 1.66
C HIS A 91 2.52 -12.24 2.78
N PHE A 92 1.96 -11.04 2.74
CA PHE A 92 1.03 -10.60 3.78
C PHE A 92 -0.30 -11.33 3.69
N SER A 93 -0.75 -11.69 2.49
CA SER A 93 -1.97 -12.49 2.34
C SER A 93 -1.85 -13.86 3.00
N GLU A 94 -0.73 -14.56 2.73
CA GLU A 94 -0.43 -15.85 3.35
C GLU A 94 -0.25 -15.73 4.87
N LYS A 95 0.47 -14.71 5.33
CA LYS A 95 0.75 -14.50 6.76
C LYS A 95 -0.50 -14.16 7.57
N LEU A 96 -1.41 -13.36 7.01
CA LEU A 96 -2.62 -12.89 7.69
C LEU A 96 -3.82 -13.81 7.46
N GLY A 97 -3.75 -14.76 6.53
CA GLY A 97 -4.87 -15.64 6.20
C GLY A 97 -6.03 -14.94 5.46
N HIS A 98 -5.77 -13.75 4.91
CA HIS A 98 -6.73 -12.93 4.18
C HIS A 98 -6.07 -12.36 2.95
N THR A 99 -6.79 -12.27 1.84
CA THR A 99 -6.28 -11.60 0.64
C THR A 99 -6.05 -10.12 0.92
N ILE A 100 -4.86 -9.62 0.64
CA ILE A 100 -4.46 -8.22 0.82
C ILE A 100 -3.84 -7.71 -0.47
N PHE A 101 -4.33 -6.55 -0.92
CA PHE A 101 -3.79 -5.78 -2.02
C PHE A 101 -3.32 -4.43 -1.54
N PHE A 102 -2.26 -3.92 -2.17
CA PHE A 102 -1.73 -2.59 -1.88
C PHE A 102 -1.71 -1.75 -3.16
N SER A 103 -2.01 -0.47 -3.02
CA SER A 103 -1.88 0.50 -4.12
C SER A 103 -1.44 1.84 -3.57
N THR A 104 -0.72 2.60 -4.38
CA THR A 104 -0.42 4.01 -4.12
C THR A 104 -1.53 4.87 -4.72
N VAL A 105 -1.97 5.89 -3.98
CA VAL A 105 -2.84 6.96 -4.48
C VAL A 105 -2.24 8.30 -4.11
N CYS A 106 -2.20 9.25 -5.04
CA CYS A 106 -1.40 10.48 -4.93
C CYS A 106 0.07 10.23 -4.53
N CYS A 107 0.81 11.28 -4.18
CA CYS A 107 2.25 11.21 -3.86
C CYS A 107 2.53 10.43 -2.58
N ASP A 108 1.53 10.31 -1.70
CA ASP A 108 1.68 9.90 -0.30
C ASP A 108 0.54 9.06 0.27
N GLY A 109 -0.51 8.91 -0.52
CA GLY A 109 -1.63 8.10 -0.15
C GLY A 109 -1.34 6.63 -0.45
N HIS A 110 -1.84 5.78 0.43
CA HIS A 110 -1.75 4.33 0.27
C HIS A 110 -3.12 3.72 0.51
N ILE A 111 -3.58 2.90 -0.45
CA ILE A 111 -4.77 2.07 -0.33
C ILE A 111 -4.41 0.63 0.01
N THR A 112 -5.06 0.08 1.04
CA THR A 112 -5.15 -1.35 1.31
C THR A 112 -6.57 -1.85 1.04
N THR A 113 -6.70 -2.97 0.33
CA THR A 113 -7.98 -3.62 -0.04
C THR A 113 -7.91 -5.14 0.07
N ASP A 114 -9.06 -5.79 -0.01
CA ASP A 114 -9.19 -7.26 -0.04
C ASP A 114 -9.15 -7.86 -1.47
N ARG A 115 -9.09 -7.00 -2.48
CA ARG A 115 -9.00 -7.35 -3.90
C ARG A 115 -8.34 -6.26 -4.73
N ALA A 116 -7.97 -6.60 -5.96
CA ALA A 116 -7.62 -5.61 -6.97
C ALA A 116 -8.83 -4.69 -7.25
N LEU A 117 -8.57 -3.38 -7.29
CA LEU A 117 -9.56 -2.37 -7.62
C LEU A 117 -9.61 -2.13 -9.13
N THR A 118 -10.79 -1.78 -9.64
CA THR A 118 -10.93 -1.27 -11.01
C THR A 118 -10.67 0.24 -11.06
N LEU A 119 -10.57 0.79 -12.27
CA LEU A 119 -10.42 2.23 -12.46
C LEU A 119 -11.59 3.02 -11.86
N GLU A 120 -12.81 2.55 -12.08
CA GLU A 120 -14.05 3.17 -11.59
C GLU A 120 -14.10 3.22 -10.07
N GLU A 121 -13.43 2.27 -9.41
CA GLU A 121 -13.38 2.16 -7.95
C GLU A 121 -12.27 3.00 -7.34
N VAL A 122 -11.09 3.06 -7.97
CA VAL A 122 -9.94 3.80 -7.44
C VAL A 122 -9.98 5.28 -7.78
N LEU A 123 -10.54 5.67 -8.93
CA LEU A 123 -10.54 7.07 -9.39
C LEU A 123 -11.26 8.02 -8.41
N PRO A 124 -12.46 7.71 -7.87
CA PRO A 124 -13.10 8.56 -6.88
C PRO A 124 -12.27 8.70 -5.60
N ILE A 125 -11.61 7.62 -5.17
CA ILE A 125 -10.73 7.62 -3.99
C ILE A 125 -9.53 8.54 -4.23
N GLN A 126 -8.90 8.44 -5.41
CA GLN A 126 -7.80 9.31 -5.83
C GLN A 126 -8.21 10.78 -5.85
N CYS A 127 -9.36 11.10 -6.45
CA CYS A 127 -9.87 12.49 -6.52
C CYS A 127 -10.14 13.05 -5.12
N ALA A 128 -10.76 12.26 -4.23
CA ALA A 128 -11.02 12.66 -2.86
C ALA A 128 -9.72 12.87 -2.06
N ALA A 129 -8.75 11.95 -2.19
CA ALA A 129 -7.46 12.03 -1.51
C ALA A 129 -6.67 13.29 -1.90
N VAL A 130 -6.65 13.65 -3.19
CA VAL A 130 -5.99 14.87 -3.69
C VAL A 130 -6.72 16.15 -3.24
N THR A 131 -8.04 16.11 -3.08
CA THR A 131 -8.84 17.27 -2.65
C THR A 131 -8.59 17.65 -1.18
N LEU A 132 -8.14 16.69 -0.37
CA LEU A 132 -7.90 16.87 1.06
C LEU A 132 -6.48 17.34 1.40
N GLN A 133 -5.61 17.51 0.40
CA GLN A 133 -4.28 18.11 0.51
C GLN A 133 -4.35 19.62 0.27
#